data_AF-A0A1Z5IYX2-F1
#
_entry.id   AF-A0A1Z5IYX2-F1
#
_cell.length_a   1.000
_cell.length_b   1.000
_cell.length_c   1.000
_cell.angle_alpha   90.00
_cell.angle_beta   90.00
_cell.angle_gamma   90.00
#
_symmetry.space_group_name_H-M   'P 1'
#
loop_
_entity.id
_entity.type
_entity.pdbx_description
1 polymer ?
#
loop_
_entity_poly.entity_id
_entity_poly.type
_entity_poly.pdbx_seq_one_letter_code
_entity_poly.pdbx_strand_id
1 'polypeptide(L)'
;MKTSEFLKEVKSLGFSAFVDEQKYVYVSIQSYGDDWFICVGNDCTGNIDIDAGYFKNNGEDFEKITKLAVDYAFTPVSEREDEPKFCVAVSPSYYKDESVWYLGSRKAGYANETGKSIEWYGTEGACAHEFTPKSYAKFLKDYPEWRPFLPDYDPDDRDRFVPVPMEEDE
;
A
#
# COMPACT_ATOMS: atom_id res chain seq x y z
N MET A 1 9.97 2.78 -10.67
CA MET A 1 9.75 1.79 -9.60
C MET A 1 8.94 2.43 -8.48
N LYS A 2 7.89 1.78 -8.01
CA LYS A 2 7.10 2.27 -6.86
C LYS A 2 7.85 2.08 -5.54
N THR A 3 7.57 2.91 -4.55
CA THR A 3 8.19 2.79 -3.21
C THR A 3 7.89 1.42 -2.61
N SER A 4 6.64 0.94 -2.66
CA SER A 4 6.29 -0.40 -2.18
C SER A 4 7.02 -1.54 -2.92
N GLU A 5 7.24 -1.40 -4.23
CA GLU A 5 8.00 -2.38 -5.02
C GLU A 5 9.46 -2.42 -4.57
N PHE A 6 10.09 -1.25 -4.43
CA PHE A 6 11.45 -1.12 -3.95
C PHE A 6 11.61 -1.78 -2.57
N LEU A 7 10.78 -1.40 -1.59
CA LEU A 7 10.81 -1.96 -0.22
C LEU A 7 10.67 -3.48 -0.21
N LYS A 8 9.78 -4.03 -1.06
CA LYS A 8 9.57 -5.47 -1.16
C LYS A 8 10.80 -6.18 -1.72
N GLU A 9 11.42 -5.63 -2.76
CA GLU A 9 12.64 -6.20 -3.34
C GLU A 9 13.81 -6.13 -2.35
N VAL A 10 13.98 -5.03 -1.63
CA VAL A 10 14.97 -4.90 -0.55
C VAL A 10 14.81 -6.00 0.51
N LYS A 11 13.58 -6.20 1.00
CA LYS A 11 13.26 -7.25 1.98
C LYS A 11 13.52 -8.65 1.44
N SER A 12 13.28 -8.88 0.14
CA SER A 12 13.55 -10.17 -0.51
C SER A 12 15.05 -10.51 -0.58
N LEU A 13 15.92 -9.50 -0.54
CA LEU A 13 17.38 -9.64 -0.50
C LEU A 13 17.92 -9.81 0.94
N GLY A 14 17.04 -9.88 1.95
CA GLY A 14 17.42 -10.10 3.35
C GLY A 14 17.75 -8.83 4.14
N PHE A 15 17.49 -7.65 3.57
CA PHE A 15 17.68 -6.36 4.23
C PHE A 15 16.38 -5.85 4.87
N SER A 16 16.52 -4.91 5.79
CA SER A 16 15.41 -4.12 6.31
C SER A 16 15.29 -2.82 5.51
N ALA A 17 14.07 -2.34 5.32
CA ALA A 17 13.84 -1.02 4.75
C ALA A 17 12.57 -0.38 5.30
N PHE A 18 12.63 0.93 5.51
CA PHE A 18 11.55 1.75 6.04
C PHE A 18 11.58 3.13 5.40
N VAL A 19 10.49 3.88 5.57
CA VAL A 19 10.33 5.25 5.10
C VAL A 19 10.15 6.15 6.33
N ASP A 20 10.90 7.24 6.44
CA ASP A 20 10.73 8.19 7.55
C ASP A 20 9.63 9.23 7.28
N GLU A 21 9.36 10.07 8.28
CA GLU A 21 8.39 11.18 8.20
C GLU A 21 8.72 12.20 7.08
N GLN A 22 10.01 12.32 6.72
CA GLN A 22 10.47 13.18 5.63
C GLN A 22 10.39 12.49 4.26
N LYS A 23 9.81 11.28 4.21
CA LYS A 23 9.68 10.39 3.06
C LYS A 23 11.02 9.87 2.52
N TYR A 24 12.09 9.91 3.29
CA TYR A 24 13.35 9.27 2.91
C TYR A 24 13.23 7.76 3.09
N VAL A 25 13.76 7.01 2.13
CA VAL A 25 13.78 5.55 2.21
C VAL A 25 15.15 5.10 2.71
N TYR A 26 15.16 4.37 3.82
CA TYR A 26 16.38 3.83 4.41
C TYR A 26 16.45 2.33 4.21
N VAL A 27 17.65 1.82 3.96
CA VAL A 27 17.96 0.39 3.93
C VAL A 27 19.00 0.09 5.00
N SER A 28 18.70 -0.90 5.83
CA SER A 28 19.53 -1.33 6.95
C SER A 28 19.77 -2.84 6.94
N ILE A 29 20.82 -3.27 7.64
CA ILE A 29 21.04 -4.68 7.95
C ILE A 29 20.17 -4.98 9.18
N GLN A 30 19.43 -6.10 9.16
CA GLN A 30 18.33 -6.47 10.08
C GLN A 30 18.53 -6.30 11.60
N SER A 31 19.72 -5.94 12.10
CA SER A 31 20.03 -5.89 13.53
C SER A 31 19.79 -4.57 14.25
N TYR A 32 19.74 -3.40 13.59
CA TYR A 32 19.50 -2.11 14.28
C TYR A 32 18.81 -1.11 13.34
N GLY A 33 17.61 -0.63 13.72
CA GLY A 33 16.83 0.34 12.94
C GLY A 33 17.56 1.68 12.71
N ASP A 34 18.50 2.01 13.60
CA ASP A 34 19.27 3.25 13.54
C ASP A 34 20.51 3.16 12.62
N ASP A 35 20.82 1.98 12.09
CA ASP A 35 22.04 1.70 11.33
C ASP A 35 21.72 1.41 9.85
N TRP A 36 21.53 2.49 9.09
CA TRP A 36 21.27 2.44 7.65
C TRP A 36 22.57 2.55 6.86
N PHE A 37 22.60 1.93 5.68
CA PHE A 37 23.75 2.00 4.77
C PHE A 37 23.39 2.49 3.37
N ILE A 38 22.10 2.59 3.05
CA ILE A 38 21.60 3.32 1.88
C ILE A 38 20.45 4.21 2.36
N CYS A 39 20.44 5.45 1.89
CA CYS A 39 19.36 6.39 2.05
C CYS A 39 18.98 6.96 0.68
N VAL A 40 17.70 6.95 0.32
CA VAL A 40 17.19 7.54 -0.93
C VAL A 40 16.19 8.62 -0.61
N GLY A 41 16.51 9.87 -0.97
CA GLY A 41 15.62 11.00 -0.80
C GLY A 41 14.46 10.98 -1.80
N ASN A 42 13.31 11.44 -1.35
CA ASN A 42 12.07 11.44 -2.14
C ASN A 42 11.65 12.82 -2.67
N ASP A 43 12.50 13.82 -2.49
CA ASP A 43 12.30 15.20 -2.94
C ASP A 43 12.79 15.43 -4.38
N CYS A 44 13.80 14.68 -4.82
CA CYS A 44 14.33 14.77 -6.17
C CYS A 44 14.90 13.45 -6.72
N THR A 45 15.09 13.43 -8.04
CA THR A 45 15.72 12.31 -8.74
C THR A 45 17.23 12.33 -8.53
N GLY A 46 17.81 11.17 -8.20
CA GLY A 46 19.24 10.98 -7.98
C GLY A 46 19.72 11.30 -6.56
N ASN A 47 18.82 11.63 -5.63
CA ASN A 47 19.18 11.83 -4.22
C ASN A 47 19.39 10.48 -3.53
N ILE A 48 20.63 10.05 -3.42
CA ILE A 48 21.03 8.79 -2.78
C ILE A 48 22.33 8.97 -2.01
N ASP A 49 22.36 8.45 -0.79
CA ASP A 49 23.54 8.31 0.04
C ASP A 49 23.82 6.81 0.28
N ILE A 50 25.09 6.42 0.22
CA ILE A 50 25.53 5.03 0.35
C ILE A 50 26.78 4.98 1.21
N ASP A 51 26.66 4.37 2.39
CA ASP A 51 27.81 4.07 3.24
C ASP A 51 28.44 2.72 2.83
N ALA A 52 29.48 2.81 2.00
CA ALA A 52 30.24 1.66 1.55
C ALA A 52 31.04 0.95 2.65
N GLY A 53 31.13 1.52 3.87
CA GLY A 53 31.75 0.89 5.03
C GLY A 53 31.10 -0.46 5.39
N TYR A 54 29.78 -0.56 5.18
CA TYR A 54 28.99 -1.77 5.41
C TYR A 54 29.21 -2.86 4.36
N PHE A 55 29.90 -2.55 3.24
CA PHE A 55 30.04 -3.49 2.13
C PHE A 55 31.24 -4.42 2.35
N LYS A 56 32.09 -4.10 3.31
CA LYS A 56 33.32 -4.86 3.58
C LYS A 56 32.97 -6.28 4.05
N ASN A 57 33.38 -7.27 3.26
CA ASN A 57 33.13 -8.71 3.44
C ASN A 57 31.69 -9.17 3.15
N ASN A 58 30.85 -8.31 2.56
CA ASN A 58 29.50 -8.67 2.18
C ASN A 58 29.39 -8.80 0.64
N GLY A 59 28.85 -9.93 0.18
CA GLY A 59 28.96 -10.42 -1.20
C GLY A 59 27.94 -9.84 -2.21
N GLU A 60 27.49 -10.70 -3.14
CA GLU A 60 26.65 -10.35 -4.31
C GLU A 60 25.35 -9.59 -3.97
N ASP A 61 24.79 -9.76 -2.77
CA ASP A 61 23.52 -9.13 -2.41
C ASP A 61 23.66 -7.62 -2.14
N PHE A 62 24.86 -7.15 -1.76
CA PHE A 62 25.16 -5.73 -1.63
C PHE A 62 25.29 -5.03 -2.99
N GLU A 63 25.80 -5.72 -4.00
CA GLU A 63 25.81 -5.21 -5.38
C GLU A 63 24.37 -5.07 -5.90
N LYS A 64 23.54 -6.09 -5.68
CA LYS A 64 22.13 -6.09 -6.12
C LYS A 64 21.33 -4.97 -5.46
N ILE A 65 21.43 -4.81 -4.13
CA ILE A 65 20.68 -3.76 -3.42
C ILE A 65 21.16 -2.36 -3.80
N THR A 66 22.47 -2.18 -4.03
CA THR A 66 23.03 -0.91 -4.50
C THR A 66 22.48 -0.54 -5.86
N LYS A 67 22.49 -1.49 -6.80
CA LYS A 67 21.92 -1.26 -8.14
C LYS A 67 20.43 -0.94 -8.06
N LEU A 68 19.69 -1.70 -7.25
CA LEU A 68 18.26 -1.50 -7.04
C LEU A 68 17.97 -0.10 -6.48
N ALA A 69 18.75 0.35 -5.49
CA ALA A 69 18.61 1.67 -4.88
C ALA A 69 18.94 2.80 -5.87
N VAL A 70 19.95 2.61 -6.73
CA VAL A 70 20.26 3.55 -7.81
C VAL A 70 19.09 3.62 -8.80
N ASP A 71 18.56 2.49 -9.27
CA ASP A 71 17.42 2.46 -10.19
C ASP A 71 16.17 3.14 -9.58
N TYR A 72 15.92 2.94 -8.28
CA TYR A 72 14.86 3.62 -7.54
C TYR A 72 15.13 5.15 -7.41
N ALA A 73 16.33 5.56 -7.02
CA ALA A 73 16.72 6.97 -6.93
C ALA A 73 16.61 7.69 -8.28
N PHE A 74 16.82 7.01 -9.40
CA PHE A 74 16.65 7.59 -10.73
C PHE A 74 15.21 7.47 -11.30
N THR A 75 14.29 6.78 -10.61
CA THR A 75 12.86 6.85 -10.95
C THR A 75 12.34 8.27 -10.70
N PRO A 76 11.56 8.88 -11.63
CA PRO A 76 10.92 10.18 -11.39
C PRO A 76 10.07 10.18 -10.12
N VAL A 77 10.16 11.24 -9.31
CA VAL A 77 9.46 11.30 -8.00
C VAL A 77 7.95 11.03 -8.13
N SER A 78 7.30 11.57 -9.16
CA SER A 78 5.87 11.35 -9.44
C SER A 78 5.51 9.89 -9.76
N GLU A 79 6.49 9.09 -10.17
CA GLU A 79 6.30 7.67 -10.46
C GLU A 79 6.56 6.78 -9.25
N ARG A 80 7.21 7.29 -8.19
CA ARG A 80 7.54 6.52 -6.98
C ARG A 80 6.35 6.35 -6.05
N GLU A 81 5.48 7.36 -5.95
CA GLU A 81 4.31 7.31 -5.06
C GLU A 81 3.42 6.12 -5.40
N ASP A 82 3.11 5.34 -4.37
CA ASP A 82 2.11 4.28 -4.45
C ASP A 82 0.74 4.88 -4.77
N GLU A 83 -0.10 4.12 -5.48
CA GLU A 83 -1.46 4.58 -5.73
C GLU A 83 -2.18 4.80 -4.38
N PRO A 84 -2.91 5.91 -4.21
CA PRO A 84 -3.60 6.20 -2.97
C PRO A 84 -4.55 5.06 -2.63
N LYS A 85 -4.49 4.59 -1.38
CA LYS A 85 -5.35 3.52 -0.89
C LYS A 85 -6.61 4.07 -0.23
N PHE A 86 -7.70 3.32 -0.37
CA PHE A 86 -8.97 3.64 0.27
C PHE A 86 -9.74 2.37 0.64
N CYS A 87 -10.59 2.49 1.65
CA CYS A 87 -11.60 1.51 1.98
C CYS A 87 -12.95 1.96 1.39
N VAL A 88 -13.76 1.01 0.94
CA VAL A 88 -15.08 1.31 0.38
C VAL A 88 -16.12 1.15 1.49
N ALA A 89 -16.65 2.26 1.97
CA ALA A 89 -17.76 2.27 2.91
C ALA A 89 -19.03 1.79 2.20
N VAL A 90 -19.58 0.71 2.71
CA VAL A 90 -20.90 0.20 2.36
C VAL A 90 -21.85 0.61 3.48
N SER A 91 -22.50 1.75 3.33
CA SER A 91 -23.67 2.07 4.14
C SER A 91 -24.84 1.27 3.58
N PRO A 92 -25.45 0.35 4.34
CA PRO A 92 -26.75 -0.15 3.95
C PRO A 92 -27.71 1.03 4.05
N SER A 93 -28.19 1.52 2.91
CA SER A 93 -29.29 2.49 2.83
C SER A 93 -30.57 2.04 3.58
N TYR A 94 -30.58 0.82 4.12
CA TYR A 94 -31.66 0.21 4.91
C TYR A 94 -31.53 0.39 6.43
N TYR A 95 -30.34 0.61 6.99
CA TYR A 95 -30.16 0.75 8.44
C TYR A 95 -29.71 2.17 8.79
N LYS A 96 -30.67 3.00 9.19
CA LYS A 96 -30.46 4.41 9.55
C LYS A 96 -29.64 4.62 10.83
N ASP A 97 -29.41 3.57 11.62
CA ASP A 97 -29.00 3.70 13.03
C ASP A 97 -27.71 2.96 13.45
N GLU A 98 -26.91 2.35 12.57
CA GLU A 98 -25.64 1.72 12.99
C GLU A 98 -24.44 1.95 12.05
N SER A 99 -23.25 1.90 12.67
CA SER A 99 -21.92 2.32 12.22
C SER A 99 -21.51 1.82 10.83
N VAL A 100 -20.83 2.69 10.08
CA VAL A 100 -20.26 2.45 8.75
C VAL A 100 -19.58 1.07 8.66
N TRP A 101 -20.02 0.26 7.70
CA TRP A 101 -19.39 -1.02 7.36
C TRP A 101 -18.50 -0.83 6.14
N TYR A 102 -17.38 -1.56 6.06
CA TYR A 102 -16.48 -1.51 4.91
C TYR A 102 -16.51 -2.80 4.12
N LEU A 103 -16.47 -2.67 2.80
CA LEU A 103 -16.36 -3.77 1.85
C LEU A 103 -15.20 -4.69 2.30
N GLY A 104 -15.47 -5.99 2.46
CA GLY A 104 -14.48 -7.00 2.82
C GLY A 104 -14.38 -7.28 4.33
N SER A 105 -15.06 -6.50 5.16
CA SER A 105 -15.20 -6.78 6.60
C SER A 105 -16.07 -8.01 6.86
N ARG A 106 -15.72 -8.81 7.88
CA ARG A 106 -16.48 -10.02 8.32
C ARG A 106 -17.94 -9.72 8.65
N LYS A 107 -18.26 -8.46 8.98
CA LYS A 107 -19.62 -8.00 9.33
C LYS A 107 -20.34 -7.29 8.18
N ALA A 108 -19.69 -7.06 7.04
CA ALA A 108 -20.25 -6.36 5.88
C ALA A 108 -21.01 -7.27 4.90
N GLY A 109 -21.67 -8.32 5.39
CA GLY A 109 -22.55 -9.14 4.57
C GLY A 109 -23.76 -8.30 4.11
N TYR A 110 -23.92 -8.10 2.81
CA TYR A 110 -25.07 -7.39 2.25
C TYR A 110 -26.19 -8.37 1.91
N ALA A 111 -27.42 -8.06 2.31
CA ALA A 111 -28.61 -8.71 1.74
C ALA A 111 -29.16 -7.79 0.64
N ASN A 112 -29.22 -8.28 -0.60
CA ASN A 112 -29.87 -7.53 -1.67
C ASN A 112 -31.40 -7.62 -1.57
N GLU A 113 -32.12 -6.84 -2.39
CA GLU A 113 -33.60 -6.87 -2.46
C GLU A 113 -34.17 -8.27 -2.77
N THR A 114 -33.33 -9.21 -3.24
CA THR A 114 -33.69 -10.61 -3.49
C THR A 114 -33.49 -11.53 -2.27
N GLY A 115 -33.05 -10.98 -1.12
CA GLY A 115 -32.79 -11.73 0.10
C GLY A 115 -31.52 -12.59 0.06
N LYS A 116 -30.66 -12.40 -0.96
CA LYS A 116 -29.38 -13.11 -1.05
C LYS A 116 -28.32 -12.36 -0.26
N SER A 117 -27.73 -13.05 0.72
CA SER A 117 -26.54 -12.59 1.41
C SER A 117 -25.33 -12.70 0.50
N ILE A 118 -24.54 -11.65 0.39
CA ILE A 118 -23.24 -11.72 -0.26
C ILE A 118 -22.26 -12.42 0.68
N GLU A 119 -21.63 -13.49 0.18
CA GLU A 119 -20.54 -14.15 0.88
C GLU A 119 -19.35 -13.21 1.04
N TRP A 120 -18.67 -13.38 2.17
CA TRP A 120 -17.49 -12.62 2.52
C TRP A 120 -16.36 -12.83 1.50
N TYR A 121 -15.64 -11.76 1.18
CA TYR A 121 -14.53 -11.78 0.21
C TYR A 121 -13.18 -11.29 0.80
N GLY A 122 -13.09 -11.11 2.12
CA GLY A 122 -11.88 -10.66 2.81
C GLY A 122 -10.88 -11.79 3.12
N THR A 123 -9.81 -11.48 3.85
CA THR A 123 -8.92 -12.46 4.50
C THR A 123 -9.28 -12.61 5.97
N GLU A 124 -9.18 -13.83 6.51
CA GLU A 124 -9.70 -14.18 7.84
C GLU A 124 -9.05 -13.28 8.90
N GLY A 125 -9.84 -12.42 9.56
CA GLY A 125 -9.37 -11.47 10.57
C GLY A 125 -9.16 -10.02 10.11
N ALA A 126 -9.35 -9.68 8.82
CA ALA A 126 -9.11 -8.32 8.32
C ALA A 126 -10.21 -7.30 8.68
N CYS A 127 -9.77 -6.13 9.16
CA CYS A 127 -10.56 -4.90 9.28
C CYS A 127 -10.60 -4.19 7.91
N ALA A 128 -11.67 -4.36 7.13
CA ALA A 128 -11.85 -3.76 5.79
C ALA A 128 -10.84 -4.21 4.72
N HIS A 129 -11.24 -4.22 3.44
CA HIS A 129 -10.31 -4.44 2.33
C HIS A 129 -9.86 -3.10 1.75
N GLU A 130 -8.55 -2.90 1.63
CA GLU A 130 -7.95 -1.72 1.02
C GLU A 130 -7.90 -1.87 -0.51
N PHE A 131 -8.31 -0.82 -1.22
CA PHE A 131 -8.25 -0.74 -2.67
C PHE A 131 -7.34 0.41 -3.10
N THR A 132 -6.74 0.26 -4.28
CA THR A 132 -6.28 1.39 -5.09
C THR A 132 -7.30 1.65 -6.19
N PRO A 133 -7.28 2.80 -6.90
CA PRO A 133 -8.22 3.05 -8.00
C PRO A 133 -8.18 1.93 -9.05
N LYS A 134 -7.00 1.40 -9.34
CA LYS A 134 -6.80 0.31 -10.30
C LYS A 134 -7.34 -1.02 -9.79
N SER A 135 -7.09 -1.37 -8.51
CA SER A 135 -7.59 -2.65 -7.97
C SER A 135 -9.12 -2.62 -7.79
N TYR A 136 -9.70 -1.46 -7.45
CA TYR A 136 -11.14 -1.29 -7.37
C TYR A 136 -11.84 -1.39 -8.73
N ALA A 137 -11.29 -0.72 -9.75
CA ALA A 137 -11.81 -0.82 -11.11
C ALA A 137 -11.77 -2.27 -11.63
N LYS A 138 -10.71 -3.02 -11.28
CA LYS A 138 -10.62 -4.46 -11.57
C LYS A 138 -11.67 -5.26 -10.80
N PHE A 139 -11.86 -4.99 -9.51
CA PHE A 139 -12.90 -5.64 -8.69
C PHE A 139 -14.30 -5.47 -9.30
N LEU A 140 -14.70 -4.25 -9.69
CA LEU A 140 -16.01 -4.00 -10.34
C LEU A 140 -16.17 -4.67 -11.72
N LYS A 141 -15.06 -5.07 -12.35
CA LYS A 141 -15.06 -5.83 -13.60
C LYS A 141 -15.18 -7.33 -13.34
N ASP A 142 -14.46 -7.83 -12.35
CA ASP A 142 -14.43 -9.25 -11.98
C ASP A 142 -15.72 -9.68 -11.26
N TYR A 143 -16.38 -8.74 -10.57
CA TYR A 143 -17.63 -8.95 -9.82
C TYR A 143 -18.74 -7.97 -10.28
N PRO A 144 -19.24 -8.09 -11.52
CA PRO A 144 -20.20 -7.14 -12.10
C PRO A 144 -21.53 -7.05 -11.32
N GLU A 145 -21.89 -8.08 -10.54
CA GLU A 145 -23.07 -8.11 -9.67
C GLU A 145 -23.05 -7.03 -8.57
N TRP A 146 -21.88 -6.45 -8.26
CA TRP A 146 -21.75 -5.36 -7.29
C TRP A 146 -21.97 -3.96 -7.89
N ARG A 147 -21.89 -3.80 -9.21
CA ARG A 147 -22.03 -2.50 -9.90
C ARG A 147 -23.34 -1.74 -9.59
N PRO A 148 -24.49 -2.39 -9.37
CA PRO A 148 -25.70 -1.67 -8.98
C PRO A 148 -25.61 -0.98 -7.61
N PHE A 149 -24.68 -1.42 -6.76
CA PHE A 149 -24.56 -0.98 -5.37
C PHE A 149 -23.30 -0.14 -5.13
N LEU A 150 -22.29 -0.32 -5.97
CA LEU A 150 -20.99 0.32 -5.87
C LEU A 150 -20.74 1.20 -7.11
N PRO A 151 -20.60 2.53 -6.94
CA PRO A 151 -20.25 3.41 -8.06
C PRO A 151 -18.79 3.23 -8.48
N ASP A 152 -18.41 3.86 -9.59
CA ASP A 152 -16.99 4.02 -9.92
C ASP A 152 -16.28 4.85 -8.84
N TYR A 153 -14.96 4.66 -8.71
CA TYR A 153 -14.15 5.39 -7.73
C TYR A 153 -14.20 6.90 -7.96
N ASP A 154 -14.53 7.65 -6.92
CA ASP A 154 -14.53 9.10 -6.88
C ASP A 154 -13.69 9.57 -5.67
N PRO A 155 -12.50 10.20 -5.89
CA PRO A 155 -11.65 10.68 -4.80
C PRO A 155 -12.29 11.83 -3.98
N ASP A 156 -13.33 12.48 -4.50
CA ASP A 156 -14.05 13.55 -3.81
C ASP A 156 -15.20 13.02 -2.93
N ASP A 157 -15.71 11.80 -3.18
CA ASP A 157 -16.69 11.10 -2.34
C ASP A 157 -16.00 10.38 -1.17
N ARG A 158 -15.49 11.17 -0.22
CA ARG A 158 -14.76 10.66 0.96
C ARG A 158 -15.63 9.94 1.98
N ASP A 159 -16.95 10.04 1.87
CA ASP A 159 -17.88 9.29 2.71
C ASP A 159 -17.97 7.83 2.26
N ARG A 160 -17.87 7.58 0.94
CA ARG A 160 -17.89 6.24 0.36
C ARG A 160 -16.50 5.66 0.14
N PHE A 161 -15.54 6.48 -0.26
CA PHE A 161 -14.15 6.08 -0.51
C PHE A 161 -13.25 6.68 0.56
N VAL A 162 -13.22 6.01 1.71
CA VAL A 162 -12.52 6.49 2.89
C VAL A 162 -11.02 6.30 2.68
N PRO A 163 -10.22 7.36 2.61
CA PRO A 163 -8.77 7.23 2.43
C PRO A 163 -8.15 6.46 3.58
N VAL A 164 -7.26 5.53 3.26
CA VAL A 164 -6.43 4.86 4.27
C VAL A 164 -5.23 5.78 4.54
N PRO A 165 -5.00 6.22 5.79
CA PRO A 165 -3.77 6.93 6.14
C PRO A 165 -2.59 6.06 5.71
N MET A 166 -1.58 6.64 5.05
CA MET A 166 -0.34 5.91 4.86
C MET A 166 0.18 5.55 6.26
N GLU A 167 0.52 4.29 6.51
CA GLU A 167 1.10 3.88 7.79
C GLU A 167 2.30 4.79 8.07
N GLU A 168 2.15 5.67 9.07
CA GLU A 168 3.27 6.24 9.78
C GLU A 168 3.78 5.08 10.63
N ASP A 169 4.74 4.32 10.10
CA ASP A 169 5.39 3.25 10.86
C ASP A 169 6.18 3.91 12.01
N GLU A 170 5.69 3.73 13.25
CA GLU A 170 6.37 4.10 14.51
C GLU A 170 7.73 3.40 14.69
#